data_AF-A0A0Q7QKK7-F1
#
_entry.id   AF-A0A0Q7QKK7-F1
#
_cell.length_a   1.000
_cell.length_b   1.000
_cell.length_c   1.000
_cell.angle_alpha   90.00
_cell.angle_beta   90.00
_cell.angle_gamma   90.00
#
_symmetry.space_group_name_H-M   'P 1'
#
loop_
_entity.id
_entity.type
_entity.pdbx_description
1 polymer ?
#
loop_
_entity_poly.entity_id
_entity_poly.type
_entity_poly.pdbx_seq_one_letter_code
_entity_poly.pdbx_strand_id
1 'polypeptide(L)'
;MRANSFDGLCAACAQHVLAGSGRLTGRPGAWRTWCIACSPSAPARGAHRGWHDVTLASLDFETTGVDPRHDRVISYALLDEPGFEITGLIHPGIPVPPASAAVHGISDAMLADAPPADVEIAVVAEWVQSLVERQVGLVVFNAAYDLTMLQAECRRHDVAEPEWDRLLVVDPFVVDWGLTRGELGQRRLVDVAAYYEVGIDNAHDASCDARAARDVAVEQAARHEHVGTATLSDLMAHQRRWYAERAEDWNAYARRVGRDLDDPTGWPLAA
;
A
#
# COMPACT_ATOMS: atom_id res chain seq x y z
N MET A 1 6.59 -1.53 12.94
CA MET A 1 6.82 -2.10 14.30
C MET A 1 5.97 -1.37 15.32
N ARG A 2 5.49 -2.03 16.40
CA ARG A 2 4.67 -1.37 17.44
C ARG A 2 5.36 -1.34 18.80
N ALA A 3 4.85 -0.57 19.75
CA ALA A 3 5.32 -0.60 21.13
C ALA A 3 5.00 -1.97 21.80
N ASN A 4 5.87 -2.44 22.70
CA ASN A 4 5.61 -3.65 23.48
C ASN A 4 4.51 -3.42 24.51
N SER A 5 3.49 -4.29 24.57
CA SER A 5 2.38 -4.15 25.51
C SER A 5 2.69 -4.63 26.92
N PHE A 6 3.74 -5.44 27.08
CA PHE A 6 4.13 -6.05 28.34
C PHE A 6 5.63 -5.89 28.56
N ASP A 7 6.04 -5.93 29.83
CA ASP A 7 7.44 -6.05 30.22
C ASP A 7 8.06 -7.31 29.57
N GLY A 8 9.34 -7.22 29.24
CA GLY A 8 10.06 -8.34 28.65
C GLY A 8 11.56 -8.09 28.59
N LEU A 9 12.28 -9.04 27.98
CA LEU A 9 13.71 -8.91 27.74
C LEU A 9 13.95 -8.56 26.28
N CYS A 10 14.88 -7.65 26.03
CA CYS A 10 15.34 -7.34 24.69
C CYS A 10 15.93 -8.60 24.03
N ALA A 11 15.47 -8.95 22.83
CA ALA A 11 15.88 -10.14 22.09
C ALA A 11 17.37 -10.15 21.72
N ALA A 12 18.02 -8.98 21.65
CA ALA A 12 19.44 -8.85 21.38
C ALA A 12 20.33 -8.80 22.64
N CYS A 13 20.10 -7.83 23.54
CA CYS A 13 21.00 -7.58 24.68
C CYS A 13 20.50 -8.13 26.02
N ALA A 14 19.33 -8.79 26.05
CA ALA A 14 18.68 -9.30 27.26
C ALA A 14 18.36 -8.26 28.35
N GLN A 15 18.50 -6.95 28.06
CA GLN A 15 18.10 -5.89 28.99
C GLN A 15 16.58 -5.95 29.24
N HIS A 16 16.17 -5.66 30.47
CA HIS A 16 14.75 -5.48 30.80
C HIS A 16 14.16 -4.27 30.07
N VAL A 17 13.01 -4.48 29.42
CA VAL A 17 12.27 -3.49 28.65
C VAL A 17 10.88 -3.40 29.26
N LEU A 18 10.56 -2.26 29.86
CA LEU A 18 9.25 -2.00 30.44
C LEU A 18 8.18 -1.90 29.34
N ALA A 19 6.94 -2.22 29.66
CA ALA A 19 5.78 -1.99 28.80
C ALA A 19 5.79 -0.56 28.25
N GLY A 20 5.59 -0.43 26.93
CA GLY A 20 5.58 0.83 26.20
C GLY A 20 6.95 1.45 25.91
N SER A 21 8.04 0.95 26.51
CA SER A 21 9.37 1.57 26.38
C SER A 21 10.23 1.02 25.23
N GLY A 22 9.80 -0.06 24.60
CA GLY A 22 10.51 -0.73 23.52
C GLY A 22 9.68 -0.92 22.25
N ARG A 23 10.17 -1.81 21.39
CA ARG A 23 9.53 -2.22 20.13
C ARG A 23 9.20 -3.71 20.15
N LEU A 24 8.17 -4.08 19.42
CA LEU A 24 7.72 -5.45 19.22
C LEU A 24 7.74 -5.77 17.73
N THR A 25 8.40 -6.87 17.39
CA THR A 25 8.45 -7.43 16.03
C THR A 25 8.08 -8.91 16.05
N GLY A 26 7.80 -9.47 14.88
CA GLY A 26 7.47 -10.87 14.69
C GLY A 26 6.04 -11.08 14.21
N ARG A 27 5.61 -12.35 14.27
CA ARG A 27 4.28 -12.81 13.85
C ARG A 27 3.47 -13.23 15.08
N PRO A 28 2.12 -13.34 14.98
CA PRO A 28 1.30 -13.88 16.07
C PRO A 28 1.86 -15.19 16.62
N GLY A 29 2.13 -15.23 17.93
CA GLY A 29 2.70 -16.39 18.62
C GLY A 29 4.24 -16.47 18.63
N ALA A 30 4.94 -15.57 17.93
CA ALA A 30 6.41 -15.53 17.85
C ALA A 30 6.95 -14.10 17.96
N TRP A 31 6.38 -13.32 18.89
CA TRP A 31 6.78 -11.94 19.12
C TRP A 31 8.12 -11.82 19.82
N ARG A 32 8.91 -10.81 19.44
CA ARG A 32 10.19 -10.43 20.04
C ARG A 32 10.13 -9.00 20.53
N THR A 33 10.57 -8.78 21.77
CA THR A 33 10.70 -7.45 22.38
C THR A 33 12.11 -6.91 22.14
N TRP A 34 12.23 -5.61 21.87
CA TRP A 34 13.49 -4.93 21.62
C TRP A 34 13.55 -3.65 22.44
N CYS A 35 14.70 -3.36 23.05
CA CYS A 35 14.97 -2.00 23.54
C CYS A 35 15.17 -1.07 22.33
N ILE A 36 15.04 0.24 22.54
CA ILE A 36 15.16 1.22 21.43
C ILE A 36 16.50 1.09 20.70
N ALA A 37 17.61 0.95 21.44
CA ALA A 37 18.96 0.86 20.86
C ALA A 37 19.20 -0.40 20.01
N CYS A 38 18.48 -1.50 20.30
CA CYS A 38 18.60 -2.75 19.57
C CYS A 38 17.44 -2.99 18.59
N SER A 39 16.51 -2.05 18.48
CA SER A 39 15.35 -2.20 17.59
C SER A 39 15.83 -2.27 16.14
N PRO A 40 15.27 -3.18 15.30
CA PRO A 40 15.59 -3.22 13.89
C PRO A 40 15.36 -1.85 13.24
N SER A 41 16.33 -1.38 12.46
CA SER A 41 16.20 -0.19 11.63
C SER A 41 16.31 -0.58 10.16
N ALA A 42 15.79 0.27 9.27
CA ALA A 42 16.02 0.09 7.84
C ALA A 42 17.54 0.20 7.55
N PRO A 43 18.06 -0.56 6.56
CA PRO A 43 19.44 -0.41 6.13
C PRO A 43 19.75 1.04 5.72
N ALA A 44 21.03 1.40 5.70
CA ALA A 44 21.44 2.69 5.16
C ALA A 44 21.11 2.76 3.66
N ARG A 45 20.78 3.97 3.17
CA ARG A 45 20.66 4.21 1.73
C ARG A 45 21.97 3.85 1.03
N GLY A 46 21.87 3.07 -0.04
CA GLY A 46 22.95 2.77 -0.97
C GLY A 46 23.23 3.92 -1.92
N ALA A 47 24.27 3.75 -2.74
CA ALA A 47 24.67 4.72 -3.78
C ALA A 47 24.38 4.21 -5.21
N HIS A 48 23.71 3.06 -5.34
CA HIS A 48 23.32 2.48 -6.63
C HIS A 48 22.24 3.33 -7.30
N ARG A 49 22.19 3.25 -8.63
CA ARG A 49 21.11 3.83 -9.42
C ARG A 49 20.04 2.80 -9.72
N GLY A 50 18.82 3.24 -9.96
CA GLY A 50 17.70 2.34 -10.22
C GLY A 50 16.42 3.02 -10.66
N TRP A 51 15.32 2.26 -10.65
CA TRP A 51 13.98 2.77 -10.97
C TRP A 51 13.50 3.85 -10.00
N HIS A 52 14.15 4.00 -8.85
CA HIS A 52 13.85 5.03 -7.85
C HIS A 52 14.51 6.38 -8.11
N ASP A 53 15.38 6.49 -9.13
CA ASP A 53 15.95 7.77 -9.57
C ASP A 53 15.14 8.44 -10.70
N VAL A 54 14.12 7.76 -11.24
CA VAL A 54 13.24 8.28 -12.31
C VAL A 54 11.86 8.63 -11.75
N THR A 55 11.06 9.37 -12.52
CA THR A 55 9.70 9.71 -12.12
C THR A 55 8.86 8.46 -11.93
N LEU A 56 8.18 8.41 -10.77
CA LEU A 56 7.16 7.44 -10.43
C LEU A 56 5.85 8.19 -10.17
N ALA A 57 4.77 7.66 -10.72
CA ALA A 57 3.43 8.10 -10.40
C ALA A 57 2.94 7.38 -9.13
N SER A 58 1.96 7.93 -8.43
CA SER A 58 1.31 7.25 -7.31
C SER A 58 -0.19 7.53 -7.26
N LEU A 59 -0.93 6.52 -6.84
CA LEU A 59 -2.39 6.55 -6.71
C LEU A 59 -2.80 6.03 -5.34
N ASP A 60 -3.80 6.67 -4.76
CA ASP A 60 -4.50 6.22 -3.56
C ASP A 60 -5.99 6.59 -3.65
N PHE A 61 -6.85 5.76 -3.07
CA PHE A 61 -8.29 5.98 -2.99
C PHE A 61 -8.78 5.99 -1.54
N GLU A 62 -9.74 6.87 -1.28
CA GLU A 62 -10.66 6.68 -0.16
C GLU A 62 -11.94 6.01 -0.67
N THR A 63 -12.48 5.08 0.12
CA THR A 63 -13.57 4.20 -0.34
C THR A 63 -14.63 4.02 0.74
N THR A 64 -15.82 3.57 0.35
CA THR A 64 -16.93 3.31 1.28
C THR A 64 -16.69 2.10 2.19
N GLY A 65 -15.67 1.28 1.94
CA GLY A 65 -15.42 0.08 2.72
C GLY A 65 -14.10 -0.61 2.36
N VAL A 66 -14.10 -1.94 2.31
CA VAL A 66 -12.88 -2.76 2.13
C VAL A 66 -13.06 -3.90 1.12
N ASP A 67 -14.22 -4.00 0.48
CA ASP A 67 -14.47 -4.96 -0.60
C ASP A 67 -14.37 -4.24 -1.95
N PRO A 68 -13.29 -4.44 -2.72
CA PRO A 68 -13.07 -3.72 -3.98
C PRO A 68 -14.12 -4.03 -5.06
N ARG A 69 -14.97 -5.04 -4.90
CA ARG A 69 -16.02 -5.40 -5.88
C ARG A 69 -17.37 -4.80 -5.54
N HIS A 70 -17.60 -4.47 -4.28
CA HIS A 70 -18.92 -4.04 -3.79
C HIS A 70 -18.94 -2.64 -3.20
N ASP A 71 -17.82 -2.14 -2.68
CA ASP A 71 -17.70 -0.77 -2.19
C ASP A 71 -17.48 0.23 -3.35
N ARG A 72 -17.45 1.53 -3.05
CA ARG A 72 -17.28 2.62 -4.02
C ARG A 72 -16.08 3.48 -3.69
N VAL A 73 -15.44 4.02 -4.73
CA VAL A 73 -14.46 5.10 -4.59
C VAL A 73 -15.21 6.40 -4.29
N ILE A 74 -14.70 7.17 -3.32
CA ILE A 74 -15.28 8.47 -2.91
C ILE A 74 -14.28 9.62 -2.95
N SER A 75 -12.99 9.32 -2.97
CA SER A 75 -11.92 10.28 -3.21
C SER A 75 -10.74 9.59 -3.88
N TYR A 76 -9.93 10.35 -4.59
CA TYR A 76 -8.69 9.87 -5.18
C TYR A 76 -7.61 10.95 -5.15
N ALA A 77 -6.35 10.49 -5.19
CA ALA A 77 -5.20 11.34 -5.49
C ALA A 77 -4.31 10.68 -6.55
N LEU A 78 -3.96 11.45 -7.58
CA LEU A 78 -3.09 11.06 -8.68
C LEU A 78 -1.88 11.99 -8.68
N LEU A 79 -0.71 11.44 -8.37
CA LEU A 79 0.54 12.18 -8.37
C LEU A 79 1.45 11.61 -9.46
N ASP A 80 2.18 12.48 -10.16
CA ASP A 80 3.07 12.09 -11.26
C ASP A 80 4.39 12.89 -11.14
N GLU A 81 4.86 13.49 -12.24
CA GLU A 81 5.98 14.43 -12.29
C GLU A 81 5.92 15.49 -11.18
N PRO A 82 7.08 16.03 -10.74
CA PRO A 82 7.11 17.06 -9.70
C PRO A 82 6.16 18.23 -9.98
N GLY A 83 5.22 18.47 -9.07
CA GLY A 83 4.21 19.52 -9.20
C GLY A 83 2.93 19.13 -9.93
N PHE A 84 2.83 17.89 -10.43
CA PHE A 84 1.58 17.32 -10.95
C PHE A 84 0.85 16.56 -9.84
N GLU A 85 -0.34 17.04 -9.50
CA GLU A 85 -1.22 16.46 -8.50
C GLU A 85 -2.68 16.74 -8.89
N ILE A 86 -3.47 15.69 -9.00
CA ILE A 86 -4.92 15.76 -9.21
C ILE A 86 -5.58 15.04 -8.06
N THR A 87 -6.50 15.72 -7.39
CA THR A 87 -7.34 15.14 -6.33
C THR A 87 -8.79 15.41 -6.67
N GLY A 88 -9.67 14.46 -6.39
CA GLY A 88 -11.11 14.63 -6.64
C GLY A 88 -11.96 13.90 -5.62
N LEU A 89 -13.17 14.42 -5.40
CA LEU A 89 -14.23 13.74 -4.68
C LEU A 89 -15.20 13.11 -5.69
N ILE A 90 -15.77 11.97 -5.34
CA ILE A 90 -16.71 11.24 -6.18
C ILE A 90 -18.00 11.02 -5.40
N HIS A 91 -19.15 11.33 -6.01
CA HIS A 91 -20.44 10.96 -5.44
C HIS A 91 -20.70 9.46 -5.68
N PRO A 92 -20.71 8.59 -4.65
CA PRO A 92 -20.73 7.13 -4.82
C PRO A 92 -22.11 6.55 -5.16
N GLY A 93 -23.17 7.36 -5.07
CA GLY A 93 -24.56 6.93 -5.30
C GLY A 93 -25.14 6.06 -4.19
N ILE A 94 -24.38 5.82 -3.11
CA ILE A 94 -24.77 5.09 -1.92
C ILE A 94 -24.34 5.87 -0.66
N PRO A 95 -24.97 5.66 0.50
CA PRO A 95 -24.53 6.29 1.74
C PRO A 95 -23.11 5.85 2.13
N VAL A 96 -22.28 6.78 2.61
CA VAL A 96 -20.97 6.47 3.19
C VAL A 96 -21.16 5.80 4.56
N PRO A 97 -20.67 4.57 4.78
CA PRO A 97 -20.78 3.92 6.08
C PRO A 97 -20.07 4.73 7.18
N PRO A 98 -20.67 4.88 8.38
CA PRO A 98 -20.06 5.65 9.48
C PRO A 98 -18.68 5.15 9.92
N ALA A 99 -18.43 3.83 9.78
CA ALA A 99 -17.13 3.25 10.11
C ALA A 99 -16.03 3.72 9.15
N SER A 100 -16.33 3.86 7.87
CA SER A 100 -15.39 4.36 6.84
C SER A 100 -15.19 5.87 7.03
N ALA A 101 -16.27 6.63 7.19
CA ALA A 101 -16.20 8.06 7.48
C ALA A 101 -15.39 8.39 8.74
N ALA A 102 -15.37 7.51 9.75
CA ALA A 102 -14.54 7.68 10.94
C ALA A 102 -13.03 7.47 10.69
N VAL A 103 -12.65 6.83 9.58
CA VAL A 103 -11.26 6.61 9.17
C VAL A 103 -10.75 7.81 8.37
N HIS A 104 -11.43 8.15 7.26
CA HIS A 104 -10.96 9.16 6.30
C HIS A 104 -11.64 10.53 6.43
N GLY A 105 -12.65 10.67 7.29
CA GLY A 105 -13.30 11.96 7.58
C GLY A 105 -14.23 12.49 6.49
N ILE A 106 -14.49 11.74 5.43
CA ILE A 106 -15.37 12.15 4.32
C ILE A 106 -16.80 11.74 4.65
N SER A 107 -17.72 12.71 4.65
CA SER A 107 -19.14 12.51 4.97
C SER A 107 -20.01 12.61 3.73
N ASP A 108 -21.24 12.07 3.79
CA ASP A 108 -22.24 12.23 2.72
C ASP A 108 -22.47 13.71 2.35
N ALA A 109 -22.42 14.61 3.33
CA ALA A 109 -22.60 16.05 3.10
C ALA A 109 -21.48 16.67 2.26
N MET A 110 -20.25 16.16 2.36
CA MET A 110 -19.12 16.61 1.53
C MET A 110 -19.22 16.09 0.09
N LEU A 111 -19.88 14.95 -0.10
CA LEU A 111 -20.03 14.30 -1.40
C LEU A 111 -21.31 14.72 -2.15
N ALA A 112 -22.21 15.46 -1.49
CA ALA A 112 -23.53 15.80 -2.04
C ALA A 112 -23.47 16.52 -3.40
N ASP A 113 -22.49 17.41 -3.58
CA ASP A 113 -22.25 18.15 -4.83
C ASP A 113 -21.03 17.62 -5.60
N ALA A 114 -20.46 16.48 -5.20
CA ALA A 114 -19.34 15.87 -5.91
C ALA A 114 -19.78 15.34 -7.29
N PRO A 115 -18.90 15.35 -8.30
CA PRO A 115 -19.20 14.78 -9.61
C PRO A 115 -19.60 13.29 -9.52
N PRO A 116 -20.41 12.80 -10.48
CA PRO A 116 -20.80 11.39 -10.51
C PRO A 116 -19.62 10.48 -10.85
N ALA A 117 -19.70 9.24 -10.38
CA ALA A 117 -18.61 8.26 -10.51
C ALA A 117 -18.20 7.95 -11.94
N ASP A 118 -19.11 7.91 -12.91
CA ASP A 118 -18.77 7.68 -14.32
C ASP A 118 -17.80 8.73 -14.88
N VAL A 119 -17.94 10.00 -14.49
CA VAL A 119 -17.07 11.10 -14.93
C VAL A 119 -15.69 10.99 -14.30
N GLU A 120 -15.62 10.84 -12.97
CA GLU A 120 -14.34 10.87 -12.26
C GLU A 120 -13.53 9.57 -12.44
N ILE A 121 -14.21 8.43 -12.53
CA ILE A 121 -13.55 7.15 -12.83
C ILE A 121 -12.96 7.16 -14.24
N ALA A 122 -13.62 7.82 -15.21
CA ALA A 122 -13.04 8.01 -16.54
C ALA A 122 -11.73 8.83 -16.49
N VAL A 123 -11.69 9.91 -15.69
CA VAL A 123 -10.46 10.70 -15.48
C VAL A 123 -9.33 9.83 -14.92
N VAL A 124 -9.62 9.03 -13.89
CA VAL A 124 -8.61 8.16 -13.27
C VAL A 124 -8.15 7.07 -14.24
N ALA A 125 -9.06 6.42 -14.96
CA ALA A 125 -8.74 5.39 -15.94
C ALA A 125 -7.90 5.93 -17.11
N GLU A 126 -8.25 7.09 -17.66
CA GLU A 126 -7.46 7.76 -18.70
C GLU A 126 -6.06 8.13 -18.21
N TRP A 127 -5.95 8.61 -16.96
CA TRP A 127 -4.65 8.89 -16.37
C TRP A 127 -3.79 7.63 -16.22
N VAL A 128 -4.35 6.52 -15.70
CA VAL A 128 -3.63 5.23 -15.62
C VAL A 128 -3.23 4.72 -17.01
N GLN A 129 -4.11 4.83 -18.01
CA GLN A 129 -3.79 4.48 -19.39
C GLN A 129 -2.63 5.33 -19.94
N SER A 130 -2.57 6.63 -19.62
CA SER A 130 -1.44 7.48 -20.01
C SER A 130 -0.10 7.00 -19.44
N LEU A 131 -0.09 6.44 -18.22
CA LEU A 131 1.11 5.86 -17.61
C LEU A 131 1.57 4.61 -18.35
N VAL A 132 0.61 3.79 -18.83
CA VAL A 132 0.93 2.63 -19.69
C VAL A 132 1.63 3.07 -20.97
N GLU A 133 1.11 4.11 -21.65
CA GLU A 133 1.68 4.64 -22.89
C GLU A 133 3.07 5.24 -22.67
N ARG A 134 3.26 5.94 -21.54
CA ARG A 134 4.53 6.57 -21.16
C ARG A 134 5.53 5.62 -20.51
N GLN A 135 5.12 4.39 -20.18
CA GLN A 135 5.91 3.40 -19.44
C GLN A 135 6.41 3.93 -18.08
N VAL A 136 5.57 4.70 -17.38
CA VAL A 136 5.84 5.22 -16.03
C VAL A 136 5.38 4.21 -14.99
N GLY A 137 6.20 3.97 -13.97
CA GLY A 137 5.83 3.10 -12.85
C GLY A 137 4.77 3.74 -11.96
N LEU A 138 3.68 3.02 -11.69
CA LEU A 138 2.61 3.43 -10.79
C LEU A 138 2.83 2.80 -9.40
N VAL A 139 3.00 3.65 -8.39
CA VAL A 139 3.10 3.24 -6.99
C VAL A 139 1.70 3.20 -6.37
N VAL A 140 1.33 2.06 -5.79
CA VAL A 140 0.09 1.91 -5.03
C VAL A 140 0.37 1.02 -3.82
N PHE A 141 0.05 1.48 -2.61
CA PHE A 141 0.29 0.69 -1.41
C PHE A 141 -0.81 -0.35 -1.24
N ASN A 142 -0.46 -1.64 -1.34
CA ASN A 142 -1.43 -2.75 -1.44
C ASN A 142 -2.27 -2.67 -2.73
N ALA A 143 -1.58 -2.58 -3.87
CA ALA A 143 -2.13 -2.34 -5.21
C ALA A 143 -3.28 -3.28 -5.61
N ALA A 144 -3.28 -4.52 -5.10
CA ALA A 144 -4.36 -5.48 -5.31
C ALA A 144 -5.74 -4.94 -4.90
N TYR A 145 -5.80 -4.02 -3.94
CA TYR A 145 -7.04 -3.37 -3.53
C TYR A 145 -7.47 -2.30 -4.53
N ASP A 146 -6.72 -1.21 -4.64
CA ASP A 146 -7.10 -0.02 -5.41
C ASP A 146 -7.25 -0.31 -6.91
N LEU A 147 -6.39 -1.14 -7.50
CA LEU A 147 -6.49 -1.45 -8.92
C LEU A 147 -7.69 -2.36 -9.21
N THR A 148 -8.06 -3.25 -8.28
CA THR A 148 -9.30 -4.03 -8.37
C THR A 148 -10.53 -3.13 -8.19
N MET A 149 -10.47 -2.15 -7.28
CA MET A 149 -11.49 -1.11 -7.14
C MET A 149 -11.70 -0.35 -8.44
N LEU A 150 -10.61 0.16 -9.04
CA LEU A 150 -10.67 0.90 -10.31
C LEU A 150 -11.25 0.04 -11.42
N GLN A 151 -10.83 -1.23 -11.53
CA GLN A 151 -11.40 -2.17 -12.50
C GLN A 151 -12.90 -2.38 -12.27
N ALA A 152 -13.34 -2.58 -11.03
CA ALA A 152 -14.74 -2.78 -10.69
C ALA A 152 -15.59 -1.53 -10.99
N GLU A 153 -15.08 -0.34 -10.66
CA GLU A 153 -15.70 0.94 -10.98
C GLU A 153 -15.79 1.16 -12.50
N CYS A 154 -14.72 0.87 -13.26
CA CYS A 154 -14.75 0.99 -14.72
C CYS A 154 -15.88 0.15 -15.32
N ARG A 155 -15.99 -1.12 -14.89
CA ARG A 155 -17.06 -2.03 -15.34
C ARG A 155 -18.45 -1.58 -14.89
N ARG A 156 -18.57 -1.04 -13.68
CA ARG A 156 -19.83 -0.58 -13.11
C ARG A 156 -20.41 0.62 -13.86
N HIS A 157 -19.54 1.44 -14.43
CA HIS A 157 -19.89 2.70 -15.09
C HIS A 157 -19.69 2.68 -16.61
N ASP A 158 -19.45 1.50 -17.21
CA ASP A 158 -19.19 1.33 -18.65
C ASP A 158 -18.03 2.22 -19.17
N VAL A 159 -17.03 2.46 -18.31
CA VAL A 159 -15.80 3.20 -18.63
C VAL A 159 -14.75 2.23 -19.20
N ALA A 160 -13.97 2.69 -20.18
CA ALA A 160 -12.90 1.89 -20.76
C ALA A 160 -11.83 1.54 -19.72
N GLU A 161 -11.50 0.25 -19.60
CA GLU A 161 -10.45 -0.23 -18.71
C GLU A 161 -9.04 0.10 -19.28
N PRO A 162 -8.08 0.53 -18.45
CA PRO A 162 -6.67 0.57 -18.81
C PRO A 162 -6.13 -0.79 -19.28
N GLU A 163 -5.05 -0.76 -20.06
CA GLU A 163 -4.29 -1.97 -20.45
C GLU A 163 -3.50 -2.55 -19.26
N TRP A 164 -4.21 -3.24 -18.35
CA TRP A 164 -3.67 -3.75 -17.09
C TRP A 164 -2.44 -4.65 -17.22
N ASP A 165 -2.33 -5.41 -18.31
CA ASP A 165 -1.23 -6.33 -18.58
C ASP A 165 0.09 -5.61 -18.89
N ARG A 166 0.00 -4.37 -19.36
CA ARG A 166 1.14 -3.49 -19.69
C ARG A 166 1.49 -2.50 -18.58
N LEU A 167 0.64 -2.35 -17.57
CA LEU A 167 0.86 -1.44 -16.44
C LEU A 167 2.03 -1.93 -15.57
N LEU A 168 2.97 -1.02 -15.27
CA LEU A 168 4.09 -1.26 -14.39
C LEU A 168 3.73 -0.79 -12.98
N VAL A 169 3.61 -1.71 -12.03
CA VAL A 169 3.17 -1.44 -10.66
C VAL A 169 4.34 -1.62 -9.68
N VAL A 170 4.48 -0.67 -8.77
CA VAL A 170 5.33 -0.77 -7.58
C VAL A 170 4.42 -0.75 -6.36
N ASP A 171 4.43 -1.85 -5.60
CA ASP A 171 3.61 -2.04 -4.43
C ASP A 171 4.50 -2.15 -3.18
N PRO A 172 4.72 -1.02 -2.46
CA PRO A 172 5.62 -1.01 -1.32
C PRO A 172 5.19 -1.98 -0.20
N PHE A 173 3.91 -2.36 -0.13
CA PHE A 173 3.42 -3.34 0.83
C PHE A 173 3.88 -4.76 0.50
N VAL A 174 3.92 -5.12 -0.78
CA VAL A 174 4.43 -6.42 -1.26
C VAL A 174 5.95 -6.46 -1.18
N VAL A 175 6.63 -5.37 -1.58
CA VAL A 175 8.09 -5.24 -1.48
C VAL A 175 8.54 -5.36 -0.02
N ASP A 176 7.87 -4.68 0.92
CA ASP A 176 8.17 -4.79 2.35
C ASP A 176 8.11 -6.24 2.84
N TRP A 177 7.08 -6.99 2.43
CA TRP A 177 6.98 -8.40 2.79
C TRP A 177 8.05 -9.25 2.13
N GLY A 178 8.38 -9.00 0.86
CA GLY A 178 9.45 -9.71 0.16
C GLY A 178 10.80 -9.56 0.86
N LEU A 179 11.09 -8.35 1.35
CA LEU A 179 12.31 -8.00 2.06
C LEU A 179 12.36 -8.56 3.49
N THR A 180 11.26 -8.47 4.22
CA THR A 180 11.24 -8.71 5.68
C THR A 180 10.53 -9.98 6.09
N ARG A 181 9.83 -10.64 5.15
CA ARG A 181 8.93 -11.77 5.39
C ARG A 181 7.93 -11.50 6.52
N GLY A 182 7.48 -10.26 6.68
CA GLY A 182 6.54 -9.87 7.73
C GLY A 182 7.10 -9.97 9.15
N GLU A 183 8.42 -10.06 9.32
CA GLU A 183 9.06 -10.16 10.64
C GLU A 183 9.03 -8.84 11.41
N LEU A 184 8.74 -7.70 10.77
CA LEU A 184 8.64 -6.39 11.43
C LEU A 184 7.29 -6.11 12.10
N GLY A 185 6.31 -7.00 11.93
CA GLY A 185 4.97 -6.91 12.52
C GLY A 185 3.92 -6.38 11.55
N GLN A 186 3.11 -5.40 12.00
CA GLN A 186 2.08 -4.78 11.18
C GLN A 186 2.70 -4.03 9.99
N ARG A 187 1.97 -4.02 8.87
CA ARG A 187 2.40 -3.46 7.58
C ARG A 187 1.36 -2.49 7.01
N ARG A 188 0.72 -1.68 7.87
CA ARG A 188 -0.04 -0.53 7.37
C ARG A 188 0.96 0.49 6.80
N LEU A 189 0.52 1.38 5.91
CA LEU A 189 1.41 2.39 5.32
C LEU A 189 2.18 3.18 6.40
N VAL A 190 1.48 3.62 7.45
CA VAL A 190 2.08 4.28 8.63
C VAL A 190 3.16 3.45 9.33
N ASP A 191 3.04 2.13 9.37
CA ASP A 191 4.02 1.26 10.03
C ASP A 191 5.27 1.09 9.17
N VAL A 192 5.09 0.99 7.85
CA VAL A 192 6.19 0.83 6.88
C VAL A 192 6.91 2.16 6.68
N ALA A 193 6.18 3.26 6.52
CA ALA A 193 6.74 4.61 6.44
C ALA A 193 7.60 4.95 7.66
N ALA A 194 7.09 4.67 8.87
CA ALA A 194 7.87 4.86 10.09
C ALA A 194 9.16 4.02 10.14
N TYR A 195 9.16 2.81 9.58
CA TYR A 195 10.36 1.97 9.52
C TYR A 195 11.41 2.50 8.54
N TYR A 196 10.96 3.04 7.40
CA TYR A 196 11.81 3.63 6.37
C TYR A 196 12.07 5.14 6.57
N GLU A 197 11.67 5.70 7.72
CA GLU A 197 11.88 7.11 8.10
C GLU A 197 11.17 8.11 7.15
N VAL A 198 10.05 7.69 6.55
CA VAL A 198 9.17 8.52 5.73
C VAL A 198 8.10 9.16 6.62
N GLY A 199 7.93 10.48 6.49
CA GLY A 199 6.90 11.23 7.20
C GLY A 199 5.52 11.06 6.55
N ILE A 200 4.47 11.04 7.38
CA ILE A 200 3.08 11.11 6.94
C ILE A 200 2.42 12.20 7.77
N ASP A 201 2.00 13.27 7.11
CA ASP A 201 1.43 14.44 7.79
C ASP A 201 -0.01 14.17 8.25
N ASN A 202 -0.87 13.65 7.37
CA ASN A 202 -2.24 13.29 7.65
C ASN A 202 -2.56 11.92 7.03
N ALA A 203 -2.59 10.87 7.85
CA ALA A 203 -2.98 9.53 7.37
C ALA A 203 -4.50 9.50 7.09
N HIS A 204 -4.92 8.70 6.11
CA HIS A 204 -6.31 8.65 5.62
C HIS A 204 -6.74 9.92 4.89
N ASP A 205 -5.76 10.54 4.23
CA ASP A 205 -5.96 11.53 3.17
C ASP A 205 -5.24 11.00 1.93
N ALA A 206 -5.99 10.83 0.84
CA ALA A 206 -5.46 10.19 -0.37
C ALA A 206 -4.19 10.86 -0.90
N SER A 207 -4.07 12.19 -0.82
CA SER A 207 -2.88 12.90 -1.32
C SER A 207 -1.65 12.64 -0.46
N CYS A 208 -1.83 12.61 0.86
CA CYS A 208 -0.78 12.31 1.82
C CYS A 208 -0.35 10.84 1.71
N ASP A 209 -1.30 9.92 1.60
CA ASP A 209 -1.04 8.48 1.53
C ASP A 209 -0.41 8.08 0.20
N ALA A 210 -0.85 8.64 -0.95
CA ALA A 210 -0.21 8.45 -2.25
C ALA A 210 1.26 8.91 -2.25
N ARG A 211 1.53 10.10 -1.68
CA ARG A 211 2.89 10.64 -1.56
C ARG A 211 3.76 9.77 -0.67
N ALA A 212 3.25 9.39 0.50
CA ALA A 212 3.96 8.52 1.43
C ALA A 212 4.25 7.14 0.82
N ALA A 213 3.31 6.55 0.08
CA ALA A 213 3.51 5.30 -0.63
C ALA A 213 4.66 5.41 -1.64
N ARG A 214 4.70 6.49 -2.43
CA ARG A 214 5.80 6.77 -3.37
C ARG A 214 7.14 6.92 -2.67
N ASP A 215 7.18 7.71 -1.60
CA ASP A 215 8.42 7.97 -0.86
C ASP A 215 8.93 6.69 -0.17
N VAL A 216 8.03 5.84 0.34
CA VAL A 216 8.39 4.50 0.86
C VAL A 216 8.97 3.62 -0.24
N ALA A 217 8.37 3.58 -1.43
CA ALA A 217 8.91 2.82 -2.57
C ALA A 217 10.35 3.27 -2.89
N VAL A 218 10.58 4.58 -2.93
CA VAL A 218 11.92 5.16 -3.17
C VAL A 218 12.90 4.73 -2.07
N GLU A 219 12.52 4.81 -0.79
CA GLU A 219 13.38 4.39 0.32
C GLU A 219 13.68 2.88 0.31
N GLN A 220 12.71 2.04 0.00
CA GLN A 220 12.91 0.60 -0.14
C GLN A 220 13.93 0.31 -1.24
N ALA A 221 13.79 0.94 -2.40
CA ALA A 221 14.72 0.77 -3.51
C ALA A 221 16.12 1.30 -3.20
N ALA A 222 16.21 2.48 -2.59
CA ALA A 222 17.47 3.14 -2.26
C ALA A 222 18.24 2.37 -1.17
N ARG A 223 17.56 1.67 -0.25
CA ARG A 223 18.18 0.94 0.85
C ARG A 223 18.45 -0.54 0.53
N HIS A 224 17.86 -1.07 -0.55
CA HIS A 224 18.00 -2.45 -0.96
C HIS A 224 18.42 -2.55 -2.44
N GLU A 225 19.72 -2.65 -2.69
CA GLU A 225 20.30 -2.66 -4.05
C GLU A 225 19.61 -3.63 -5.01
N HIS A 226 19.46 -4.90 -4.61
CA HIS A 226 18.81 -5.93 -5.44
C HIS A 226 17.34 -5.62 -5.83
N VAL A 227 16.64 -4.76 -5.06
CA VAL A 227 15.32 -4.26 -5.41
C VAL A 227 15.45 -3.04 -6.32
N GLY A 228 16.27 -2.07 -5.93
CA GLY A 228 16.42 -0.80 -6.64
C GLY A 228 17.01 -0.94 -8.04
N THR A 229 17.96 -1.85 -8.26
CA THR A 229 18.63 -2.04 -9.56
C THR A 229 17.87 -2.96 -10.52
N ALA A 230 16.75 -3.56 -10.09
CA ALA A 230 15.91 -4.37 -10.97
C ALA A 230 15.26 -3.47 -12.05
N THR A 231 14.90 -4.05 -13.20
CA THR A 231 13.96 -3.36 -14.08
C THR A 231 12.56 -3.37 -13.45
N LEU A 232 11.68 -2.42 -13.80
CA LEU A 232 10.30 -2.47 -13.31
C LEU A 232 9.59 -3.77 -13.71
N SER A 233 9.90 -4.33 -14.89
CA SER A 233 9.37 -5.63 -15.31
C SER A 233 9.87 -6.80 -14.44
N ASP A 234 11.15 -6.80 -14.04
CA ASP A 234 11.68 -7.80 -13.11
C ASP A 234 11.08 -7.63 -11.71
N LEU A 235 10.89 -6.38 -11.26
CA LEU A 235 10.23 -6.07 -10.01
C LEU A 235 8.76 -6.55 -10.01
N MET A 236 8.03 -6.39 -11.10
CA MET A 236 6.69 -6.99 -11.27
C MET A 236 6.72 -8.50 -11.07
N ALA A 237 7.71 -9.21 -11.64
CA ALA A 237 7.84 -10.64 -11.45
C ALA A 237 8.19 -11.01 -10.00
N HIS A 238 9.02 -10.21 -9.32
CA HIS A 238 9.36 -10.39 -7.91
C HIS A 238 8.13 -10.23 -7.02
N GLN A 239 7.35 -9.17 -7.24
CA GLN A 239 6.15 -8.87 -6.49
C GLN A 239 5.06 -9.93 -6.65
N ARG A 240 4.85 -10.46 -7.87
CA ARG A 240 3.95 -11.62 -8.09
C ARG A 240 4.35 -12.82 -7.23
N ARG A 241 5.64 -13.16 -7.19
CA ARG A 241 6.13 -14.26 -6.35
C ARG A 241 5.96 -13.97 -4.87
N TRP A 242 6.37 -12.78 -4.40
CA TRP A 242 6.24 -12.41 -2.99
C TRP A 242 4.78 -12.34 -2.52
N TYR A 243 3.88 -11.84 -3.37
CA TYR A 243 2.45 -11.85 -3.10
C TYR A 243 1.91 -13.28 -2.97
N ALA A 244 2.25 -14.16 -3.92
CA ALA A 244 1.83 -15.56 -3.88
C ALA A 244 2.34 -16.29 -2.63
N GLU A 245 3.64 -16.15 -2.32
CA GLU A 245 4.24 -16.73 -1.11
C GLU A 245 3.60 -16.20 0.18
N ARG A 246 3.24 -14.90 0.22
CA ARG A 246 2.51 -14.32 1.34
C ARG A 246 1.11 -14.91 1.47
N ALA A 247 0.38 -15.02 0.37
CA ALA A 247 -0.96 -15.60 0.35
C ALA A 247 -0.91 -17.07 0.79
N GLU A 248 0.11 -17.82 0.40
CA GLU A 248 0.33 -19.21 0.85
C GLU A 248 0.63 -19.29 2.36
N ASP A 249 1.48 -18.41 2.89
CA ASP A 249 1.75 -18.27 4.32
C ASP A 249 0.46 -18.01 5.11
N TRP A 250 -0.38 -17.09 4.62
CA TRP A 250 -1.71 -16.81 5.19
C TRP A 250 -2.62 -18.03 5.09
N ASN A 251 -2.74 -18.64 3.92
CA ASN A 251 -3.60 -19.79 3.65
C ASN A 251 -3.23 -21.00 4.51
N ALA A 252 -1.94 -21.21 4.79
CA ALA A 252 -1.46 -22.24 5.70
C ALA A 252 -1.95 -22.01 7.14
N TYR A 253 -2.08 -20.76 7.57
CA TYR A 253 -2.69 -20.39 8.85
C TYR A 253 -4.23 -20.46 8.79
N ALA A 254 -4.86 -19.84 7.78
CA ALA A 254 -6.31 -19.74 7.61
C ALA A 254 -6.98 -21.12 7.60
N ARG A 255 -6.39 -22.12 6.94
CA ARG A 255 -6.87 -23.52 6.96
C ARG A 255 -6.93 -24.12 8.36
N ARG A 256 -6.03 -23.74 9.26
CA ARG A 256 -6.00 -24.25 10.65
C ARG A 256 -7.08 -23.63 11.53
N VAL A 257 -7.49 -22.40 11.20
CA VAL A 257 -8.42 -21.60 12.01
C VAL A 257 -9.79 -21.41 11.35
N GLY A 258 -10.05 -22.05 10.21
CA GLY A 258 -11.32 -21.99 9.49
C GLY A 258 -11.64 -20.60 8.93
N ARG A 259 -10.64 -19.92 8.35
CA ARG A 259 -10.79 -18.61 7.70
C ARG A 259 -10.73 -18.73 6.18
N ASP A 260 -11.22 -17.71 5.50
CA ASP A 260 -11.18 -17.61 4.04
C ASP A 260 -9.74 -17.58 3.53
N LEU A 261 -9.57 -18.10 2.31
CA LEU A 261 -8.28 -18.22 1.66
C LEU A 261 -8.08 -17.04 0.71
N ASP A 262 -6.86 -16.52 0.68
CA ASP A 262 -6.42 -15.55 -0.30
C ASP A 262 -6.07 -16.26 -1.61
N ASP A 263 -6.36 -15.64 -2.76
CA ASP A 263 -5.87 -16.11 -4.06
C ASP A 263 -4.39 -15.72 -4.24
N PRO A 264 -3.45 -16.69 -4.37
CA PRO A 264 -2.04 -16.39 -4.62
C PRO A 264 -1.78 -15.69 -5.96
N THR A 265 -2.72 -15.72 -6.90
CA THR A 265 -2.57 -15.08 -8.22
C THR A 265 -3.18 -13.67 -8.29
N GLY A 266 -3.79 -13.19 -7.21
CA GLY A 266 -4.57 -11.96 -7.16
C GLY A 266 -3.78 -10.66 -7.13
N TRP A 267 -2.62 -10.58 -7.77
CA TRP A 267 -1.82 -9.36 -7.87
C TRP A 267 -1.33 -9.10 -9.30
N PRO A 268 -1.43 -7.86 -9.83
CA PRO A 268 -1.88 -6.64 -9.13
C PRO A 268 -3.41 -6.45 -9.11
N LEU A 269 -4.17 -7.39 -9.66
CA LEU A 269 -5.63 -7.40 -9.65
C LEU A 269 -6.12 -8.67 -8.97
N ALA A 270 -7.00 -8.54 -7.98
CA ALA A 270 -7.56 -9.67 -7.24
C ALA A 270 -8.65 -10.36 -8.06
N ALA A 271 -8.57 -11.70 -8.17
CA ALA A 271 -9.49 -12.55 -8.95
C ALA A 271 -10.83 -12.79 -8.26
#